data_AF-A0A969LHL2-F1
#
_entry.id   AF-A0A969LHL2-F1
#
_cell.length_a   1.000
_cell.length_b   1.000
_cell.length_c   1.000
_cell.angle_alpha   90.00
_cell.angle_beta   90.00
_cell.angle_gamma   90.00
#
_symmetry.space_group_name_H-M   'P 1'
#
loop_
_entity.id
_entity.type
_entity.pdbx_description
1 polymer ?
#
loop_
_entity_poly.entity_id
_entity_poly.type
_entity_poly.pdbx_seq_one_letter_code
_entity_poly.pdbx_strand_id
1 'polypeptide(L)'
;MAVADAKVTGKPGIAFVSRGPGATNASIAVHVAEQDAVPLVLFVGQVPRNELGRRSFQEVDYAKTFSDMTKAVWTIEDASRIPEILDPSFRRRADADAGPCRDCSA
;
A
#
# COMPACT_ATOMS: atom_id res chain seq x y z
N MET A 1 14.82 0.43 4.81
CA MET A 1 14.92 -0.87 5.50
C MET A 1 14.07 -1.94 4.84
N ALA A 2 12.73 -1.84 4.81
CA ALA A 2 11.85 -2.89 4.26
C ALA A 2 12.18 -3.33 2.81
N VAL A 3 12.48 -2.38 1.91
CA VAL A 3 12.88 -2.69 0.52
C VAL A 3 14.20 -3.46 0.47
N ALA A 4 15.18 -3.09 1.30
CA ALA A 4 16.45 -3.79 1.37
C ALA A 4 16.28 -5.21 1.93
N ASP A 5 15.48 -5.35 2.98
CA ASP A 5 15.15 -6.66 3.56
C ASP A 5 14.49 -7.59 2.54
N ALA A 6 13.57 -7.05 1.73
CA ALA A 6 12.93 -7.80 0.66
C ALA A 6 13.93 -8.29 -0.41
N LYS A 7 14.86 -7.43 -0.82
CA LYS A 7 15.92 -7.80 -1.78
C LYS A 7 16.84 -8.90 -1.25
N VAL A 8 17.15 -8.89 0.04
CA VAL A 8 18.07 -9.87 0.65
C VAL A 8 17.37 -11.19 0.93
N THR A 9 16.12 -11.15 1.41
CA THR A 9 15.40 -12.35 1.86
C THR A 9 14.57 -13.01 0.76
N GLY A 10 14.26 -12.30 -0.33
CA GLY A 10 13.30 -12.73 -1.34
C GLY A 10 11.85 -12.74 -0.85
N LYS A 11 11.57 -12.25 0.36
CA LYS A 11 10.23 -12.15 0.93
C LYS A 11 9.70 -10.72 0.79
N PRO A 12 8.37 -10.50 0.81
CA PRO A 12 7.83 -9.14 0.80
C PRO A 12 8.32 -8.31 1.98
N GLY A 13 8.80 -7.10 1.69
CA GLY A 13 9.15 -6.12 2.72
C GLY A 13 7.88 -5.58 3.36
N ILE A 14 7.87 -5.43 4.69
CA ILE A 14 6.72 -4.92 5.43
C ILE A 14 7.13 -3.68 6.20
N ALA A 15 6.32 -2.62 6.12
CA ALA A 15 6.52 -1.40 6.89
C ALA A 15 5.20 -0.87 7.45
N PHE A 16 5.27 -0.27 8.63
CA PHE A 16 4.16 0.43 9.27
C PHE A 16 4.54 1.89 9.44
N VAL A 17 3.66 2.79 9.00
CA VAL A 17 3.87 4.24 9.12
C VAL A 17 2.63 4.92 9.64
N SER A 18 2.82 6.08 10.27
CA SER A 18 1.73 6.94 10.68
C SER A 18 1.06 7.59 9.47
N ARG A 19 -0.09 8.22 9.71
CA ARG A 19 -0.81 9.03 8.73
C ARG A 19 0.00 10.25 8.27
N GLY A 20 -0.55 10.97 7.29
CA GLY A 20 0.01 12.18 6.67
C GLY A 20 1.53 12.14 6.51
N PRO A 21 2.32 12.83 7.37
CA PRO A 21 3.77 12.89 7.26
C PRO A 21 4.48 11.53 7.20
N GLY A 22 3.98 10.53 7.94
CA GLY A 22 4.59 9.20 7.96
C GLY A 22 4.48 8.52 6.60
N ALA A 23 3.28 8.56 6.01
CA ALA A 23 3.01 8.04 4.68
C ALA A 23 3.79 8.78 3.60
N THR A 24 3.82 10.11 3.63
CA THR A 24 4.52 10.91 2.61
C THR A 24 6.02 10.67 2.66
N ASN A 25 6.62 10.51 3.84
CA ASN A 25 8.04 10.16 3.95
C ASN A 25 8.35 8.75 3.39
N ALA A 26 7.38 7.83 3.48
CA ALA A 26 7.51 6.49 2.92
C ALA A 26 7.40 6.45 1.39
N SER A 27 6.88 7.51 0.74
CA SER A 27 6.70 7.56 -0.71
C SER A 27 7.99 7.30 -1.50
N ILE A 28 9.13 7.76 -0.99
CA ILE A 28 10.45 7.50 -1.57
C ILE A 28 10.71 5.98 -1.66
N ALA A 29 10.41 5.25 -0.59
CA ALA A 29 10.61 3.80 -0.54
C ALA A 29 9.60 3.06 -1.43
N VAL A 30 8.37 3.55 -1.53
CA VAL A 30 7.33 3.00 -2.42
C VAL A 30 7.75 3.14 -3.88
N HIS A 31 8.20 4.34 -4.27
CA HIS A 31 8.68 4.60 -5.64
C HIS A 31 9.91 3.75 -5.99
N VAL A 32 10.89 3.63 -5.08
CA VAL A 32 12.04 2.75 -5.30
C VAL A 32 11.62 1.28 -5.43
N ALA A 33 10.66 0.82 -4.61
CA ALA A 33 10.16 -0.55 -4.70
C ALA A 33 9.45 -0.82 -6.02
N GLU A 34 8.70 0.15 -6.54
CA GLU A 34 8.03 0.05 -7.84
C GLU A 34 9.06 -0.04 -8.99
N GLN A 35 10.02 0.89 -9.05
CA GLN A 35 11.06 0.91 -10.10
C GLN A 35 11.94 -0.34 -10.10
N ASP A 36 12.26 -0.88 -8.92
CA ASP A 36 13.09 -2.08 -8.78
C ASP A 36 12.29 -3.39 -8.79
N ALA A 37 10.97 -3.32 -8.99
CA ALA A 37 10.05 -4.46 -8.90
C ALA A 37 10.19 -5.29 -7.61
N VAL A 38 10.43 -4.63 -6.47
CA VAL A 38 10.60 -5.25 -5.16
C VAL A 38 9.25 -5.39 -4.45
N PRO A 39 8.88 -6.57 -3.94
CA PRO A 39 7.61 -6.74 -3.23
C PRO A 39 7.62 -5.96 -1.90
N LEU A 40 6.69 -5.01 -1.75
CA LEU A 40 6.52 -4.17 -0.57
C LEU A 40 5.05 -4.10 -0.15
N VAL A 41 4.79 -4.25 1.15
CA VAL A 41 3.48 -4.00 1.79
C VAL A 41 3.65 -2.86 2.80
N LEU A 42 2.98 -1.74 2.56
CA LEU A 42 3.00 -0.57 3.42
C LEU A 42 1.66 -0.43 4.15
N PHE A 43 1.70 -0.54 5.48
CA PHE A 43 0.56 -0.24 6.34
C PHE A 43 0.62 1.21 6.77
N VAL A 44 -0.45 1.95 6.48
CA VAL A 44 -0.55 3.37 6.76
C VAL A 44 -1.66 3.59 7.78
N GLY A 45 -1.34 4.27 8.88
CA GLY A 45 -2.36 4.76 9.81
C GLY A 45 -3.28 5.76 9.11
N GLN A 46 -4.57 5.75 9.44
CA GLN A 46 -5.57 6.65 8.84
C GLN A 46 -6.28 7.46 9.93
N VAL A 47 -6.93 8.56 9.54
CA VAL A 47 -7.87 9.27 10.40
C VAL A 47 -9.06 8.35 10.79
N PRO A 48 -9.74 8.63 11.92
CA PRO A 48 -10.98 7.95 12.26
C PRO A 48 -11.99 8.00 11.11
N ARG A 49 -12.79 6.94 10.95
CA ARG A 49 -13.72 6.81 9.81
C ARG A 49 -14.74 7.95 9.72
N ASN A 50 -15.19 8.46 10.86
CA ASN A 50 -16.10 9.60 10.95
C ASN A 50 -15.45 10.96 10.60
N GLU A 51 -14.13 10.97 10.41
CA GLU A 51 -13.33 12.15 10.04
C GLU A 51 -12.82 12.09 8.59
N LEU A 52 -13.05 10.98 7.87
CA LEU A 52 -12.68 10.87 6.45
C LEU A 52 -13.44 11.89 5.60
N GLY A 53 -12.72 12.53 4.68
CA GLY A 53 -13.20 13.57 3.77
C GLY A 53 -13.32 14.97 4.40
N ARG A 54 -12.99 15.14 5.68
CA ARG A 54 -13.26 16.40 6.42
C ARG A 54 -12.06 17.34 6.52
N ARG A 55 -10.94 16.99 5.88
CA ARG A 55 -9.64 17.67 5.98
C ARG A 55 -9.15 17.69 7.42
N SER A 56 -9.31 16.56 8.10
CA SER A 56 -8.90 16.42 9.49
C SER A 56 -7.38 16.41 9.59
N PHE A 57 -6.85 16.61 10.80
CA PHE A 57 -5.42 16.78 11.00
C PHE A 57 -4.62 15.58 10.45
N GLN A 58 -3.71 15.86 9.51
CA GLN A 58 -2.88 14.87 8.79
C GLN A 58 -3.64 13.88 7.90
N GLU A 59 -4.87 14.22 7.50
CA GLU A 59 -5.60 13.46 6.50
C GLU A 59 -4.94 13.58 5.12
N VAL A 60 -4.79 12.44 4.45
CA VAL A 60 -4.31 12.35 3.06
C VAL A 60 -5.14 11.30 2.32
N ASP A 61 -5.51 11.61 1.09
CA ASP A 61 -6.13 10.67 0.16
C ASP A 61 -5.05 9.74 -0.40
N TYR A 62 -4.87 8.58 0.24
CA TYR A 62 -3.81 7.64 -0.12
C TYR A 62 -4.05 6.94 -1.46
N ALA A 63 -5.31 6.75 -1.85
CA ALA A 63 -5.62 6.20 -3.16
C ALA A 63 -5.07 7.11 -4.26
N LYS A 64 -5.28 8.43 -4.15
CA LYS A 64 -4.70 9.40 -5.09
C LYS A 64 -3.20 9.60 -4.93
N THR A 65 -2.71 9.59 -3.69
CA THR A 65 -1.29 9.90 -3.42
C THR A 65 -0.37 8.82 -3.95
N PHE A 66 -0.78 7.54 -3.90
CA PHE A 66 0.06 6.41 -4.27
C PHE A 66 -0.34 5.72 -5.59
N SER A 67 -1.40 6.18 -6.27
CA SER A 67 -1.93 5.51 -7.48
C SER A 67 -0.92 5.28 -8.60
N ASP A 68 0.08 6.16 -8.72
CA ASP A 68 1.09 6.08 -9.78
C ASP A 68 2.28 5.17 -9.44
N MET A 69 2.47 4.85 -8.15
CA MET A 69 3.66 4.13 -7.65
C MET A 69 3.31 2.84 -6.90
N THR A 70 2.05 2.40 -6.95
CA THR A 70 1.61 1.17 -6.29
C THR A 70 0.71 0.38 -7.22
N LYS A 71 0.77 -0.95 -7.13
CA LYS A 71 -0.15 -1.82 -7.86
C LYS A 71 -1.59 -1.64 -7.40
N ALA A 72 -1.79 -1.44 -6.10
CA ALA A 72 -3.10 -1.21 -5.52
C ALA A 72 -2.98 -0.54 -4.15
N VAL A 73 -4.05 0.20 -3.80
CA VAL A 73 -4.23 0.85 -2.50
C VAL A 73 -5.61 0.50 -1.98
N TRP A 74 -5.69 0.02 -0.73
CA TRP A 74 -6.95 -0.31 -0.08
C TRP A 74 -7.11 0.46 1.24
N THR A 75 -8.32 0.96 1.49
CA THR A 75 -8.70 1.52 2.78
C THR A 75 -9.59 0.52 3.52
N ILE A 76 -9.22 0.20 4.76
CA ILE A 76 -9.92 -0.81 5.56
C ILE A 76 -11.08 -0.18 6.33
N GLU A 77 -12.27 -0.29 5.76
CA GLU A 77 -13.52 0.21 6.33
C GLU A 77 -14.19 -0.75 7.31
N ASP A 78 -13.77 -2.01 7.33
CA ASP A 78 -14.19 -3.00 8.32
C ASP A 78 -13.01 -3.89 8.71
N ALA A 79 -12.79 -4.04 10.01
CA ALA A 79 -11.72 -4.88 10.54
C ALA A 79 -11.94 -6.37 10.24
N SER A 80 -13.21 -6.79 10.07
CA SER A 80 -13.55 -8.17 9.69
C SER A 80 -12.97 -8.57 8.33
N ARG A 81 -12.69 -7.60 7.45
CA ARG A 81 -12.15 -7.79 6.11
C ARG A 81 -10.62 -7.82 6.06
N ILE A 82 -9.93 -7.59 7.17
CA ILE A 82 -8.45 -7.62 7.21
C ILE A 82 -7.90 -8.96 6.68
N PRO A 83 -8.40 -10.14 7.09
CA PRO A 83 -7.88 -11.41 6.59
C PRO A 83 -8.03 -11.55 5.07
N GLU A 84 -9.18 -11.13 4.53
CA GLU A 84 -9.47 -11.12 3.09
C GLU A 84 -8.48 -10.20 2.34
N ILE A 85 -8.27 -8.97 2.80
CA ILE A 85 -7.39 -7.99 2.15
C ILE A 85 -5.90 -8.39 2.23
N LEU A 86 -5.52 -9.13 3.28
CA LEU A 86 -4.17 -9.65 3.44
C LEU A 86 -3.91 -10.93 2.65
N ASP A 87 -4.95 -11.59 2.12
CA ASP A 87 -4.81 -12.80 1.33
C ASP A 87 -4.12 -12.50 -0.02
N PRO A 88 -2.97 -13.13 -0.32
CA PRO A 88 -2.28 -12.96 -1.60
C PRO A 88 -3.11 -13.33 -2.83
N SER A 89 -4.08 -14.25 -2.69
CA SER A 89 -5.00 -14.64 -3.77
C SER A 89 -6.05 -13.57 -4.03
N PHE A 90 -6.55 -12.92 -2.98
CA PHE A 90 -7.47 -11.79 -3.08
C PHE A 90 -6.81 -10.61 -3.80
N ARG A 91 -5.56 -10.28 -3.44
CA ARG A 91 -4.80 -9.21 -4.10
C ARG A 91 -4.60 -9.47 -5.59
N ARG A 92 -4.16 -10.68 -5.95
CA ARG A 92 -4.02 -11.08 -7.36
C ARG A 92 -5.33 -10.97 -8.16
N ARG A 93 -6.46 -11.30 -7.54
CA ARG A 93 -7.77 -11.17 -8.17
C ARG A 93 -8.22 -9.72 -8.28
N ALA A 94 -8.04 -8.92 -7.23
CA ALA A 94 -8.34 -7.50 -7.23
C ALA A 94 -7.50 -6.74 -8.29
N ASP A 95 -6.24 -7.12 -8.45
CA ASP A 95 -5.35 -6.60 -9.50
C ASP A 95 -5.85 -6.97 -10.90
N ALA A 96 -6.41 -8.18 -11.09
CA ALA A 96 -6.97 -8.62 -12.37
C ALA A 96 -8.29 -7.91 -12.74
N ASP A 97 -9.12 -7.57 -11.74
CA ASP A 97 -10.38 -6.83 -11.93
C ASP A 97 -10.15 -5.33 -12.20
N ALA A 98 -8.98 -4.78 -11.84
CA ALA A 98 -8.63 -3.37 -12.03
C ALA A 98 -8.11 -3.01 -13.44
N GLY A 99 -8.03 -3.97 -14.36
CA GLY A 99 -7.56 -3.78 -15.75
C GLY A 99 -6.19 -4.42 -16.04
N PRO A 100 -5.73 -4.43 -17.31
CA PRO A 100 -4.56 -5.19 -17.72
C PRO A 100 -3.28 -4.63 -17.09
N CYS A 101 -2.70 -5.41 -16.17
CA CYS A 101 -1.44 -5.09 -15.51
C CYS A 101 -0.26 -5.31 -16.47
N ARG A 102 0.64 -4.32 -16.58
CA ARG A 102 1.99 -4.52 -17.14
C ARG A 102 2.76 -5.39 -16.12
N ASP A 103 3.24 -6.54 -16.56
CA ASP A 103 4.02 -7.53 -15.80
C ASP A 103 3.31 -8.28 -14.65
N CYS A 104 2.63 -9.36 -15.03
CA CYS A 104 2.15 -10.44 -14.16
C CYS A 104 3.13 -11.62 -14.01
N SER A 105 4.42 -11.47 -14.35
CA SER A 105 5.40 -12.56 -14.29
C SER A 105 6.52 -12.29 -13.29
N ALA A 106 6.18 -12.36 -12.00
CA ALA A 106 7.12 -12.61 -10.90
C ALA A 106 6.37 -13.23 -9.71
#